data_AF-A0A1I0L3E6-F1
#
_entry.id   AF-A0A1I0L3E6-F1
#
_cell.length_a   1.000
_cell.length_b   1.000
_cell.length_c   1.000
_cell.angle_alpha   90.00
_cell.angle_beta   90.00
_cell.angle_gamma   90.00
#
_symmetry.space_group_name_H-M   'P 1'
#
loop_
_entity.id
_entity.type
_entity.pdbx_description
1 polymer ?
#
loop_
_entity_poly.entity_id
_entity_poly.type
_entity_poly.pdbx_seq_one_letter_code
_entity_poly.pdbx_strand_id
1 'polypeptide(L)'
;MRYFIALLIICSTGCATTKTVAEERSGYAYIPVDPIPANETSVPCAAPNRLLGVIESLPDSAVRTLVQQVDGKGNFSFGIGEVKEKGSAFQVTVDFINSTTVLTQFYIKKTAELYGNKEHKRDPINPWRETKGIYTIGSELYEVYRADSKVRPSDLSGFYLINIPVYVGLGIRVKSTGSTLDSNVDISGLAKIGLQAEAKAISGSLVAQTLGISGKAVTSALPLHSDLNLTTTTDAVGAAGSIKAQLFSEDAVVSPRVVGFYLPLPADVALVNAVVSALSDGSAAPLVWSRSCVPQAQRGPVLLN
;
A
#
# COMPACT_ATOMS: atom_id res chain seq x y z
N MET A 1 -21.67 54.03 31.39
CA MET A 1 -20.49 53.33 30.85
C MET A 1 -20.87 51.86 30.67
N ARG A 2 -21.33 51.47 29.47
CA ARG A 2 -21.87 50.15 29.15
C ARG A 2 -20.80 49.37 28.39
N TYR A 3 -20.32 48.26 28.95
CA TYR A 3 -19.34 47.39 28.30
C TYR A 3 -20.03 46.49 27.27
N PHE A 4 -19.68 46.70 26.00
CA PHE A 4 -20.03 45.85 24.86
C PHE A 4 -19.02 44.69 24.85
N ILE A 5 -19.45 43.48 25.24
CA ILE A 5 -18.67 42.26 25.06
C ILE A 5 -18.98 41.75 23.65
N ALA A 6 -18.06 42.02 22.72
CA ALA A 6 -18.10 41.49 21.36
C ALA A 6 -17.70 40.01 21.38
N LEU A 7 -18.67 39.15 21.07
CA LEU A 7 -18.52 37.71 20.90
C LEU A 7 -17.72 37.44 19.62
N LEU A 8 -16.44 37.07 19.76
CA LEU A 8 -15.58 36.68 18.66
C LEU A 8 -15.91 35.24 18.25
N ILE A 9 -16.83 35.08 17.30
CA ILE A 9 -17.14 33.79 16.68
C ILE A 9 -15.98 33.46 15.74
N ILE A 10 -15.01 32.67 16.23
CA ILE A 10 -13.97 32.08 15.40
C ILE A 10 -14.64 30.98 14.58
N CYS A 11 -14.99 31.32 13.34
CA CYS A 11 -15.48 30.38 12.35
C CYS A 11 -14.33 29.44 11.97
N SER A 12 -14.23 28.29 12.64
CA SER A 12 -13.38 27.19 12.21
C SER A 12 -14.04 26.53 11.00
N THR A 13 -13.92 27.17 9.83
CA THR A 13 -14.29 26.52 8.57
C THR A 13 -13.36 25.33 8.39
N GLY A 14 -13.93 24.15 8.60
CA GLY A 14 -13.27 22.88 8.38
C GLY A 14 -12.64 22.89 6.99
N CYS A 15 -11.34 22.57 6.94
CA CYS A 15 -10.62 22.39 5.70
C CYS A 15 -11.23 21.16 5.03
N ALA A 16 -12.23 21.37 4.16
CA ALA A 16 -12.69 20.33 3.26
C ALA A 16 -11.49 19.93 2.41
N THR A 17 -10.99 18.72 2.59
CA THR A 17 -9.90 18.17 1.79
C THR A 17 -10.41 18.00 0.36
N THR A 18 -10.28 19.05 -0.46
CA THR A 18 -10.50 18.97 -1.90
C THR A 18 -9.51 17.98 -2.45
N LYS A 19 -10.00 16.85 -2.97
CA LYS A 19 -9.15 15.90 -3.69
C LYS A 19 -8.41 16.66 -4.77
N THR A 20 -7.10 16.49 -4.82
CA THR A 20 -6.29 17.10 -5.88
C THR A 20 -6.70 16.50 -7.22
N VAL A 21 -6.53 17.25 -8.30
CA VAL A 21 -6.75 16.74 -9.67
C VAL A 21 -5.92 15.47 -9.93
N ALA A 22 -4.75 15.36 -9.27
CA ALA A 22 -3.95 14.14 -9.28
C ALA A 22 -4.72 12.99 -8.61
N GLU A 23 -5.25 13.14 -7.40
CA GLU A 23 -6.03 12.11 -6.69
C GLU A 23 -7.36 11.75 -7.39
N GLU A 24 -8.00 12.70 -8.07
CA GLU A 24 -9.24 12.45 -8.83
C GLU A 24 -8.99 11.71 -10.15
N ARG A 25 -7.80 11.90 -10.75
CA ARG A 25 -7.45 11.31 -12.06
C ARG A 25 -6.42 10.19 -11.97
N SER A 26 -5.84 9.96 -10.80
CA SER A 26 -4.84 8.93 -10.62
C SER A 26 -5.53 7.58 -10.48
N GLY A 27 -5.44 6.76 -11.54
CA GLY A 27 -5.42 5.30 -11.39
C GLY A 27 -4.23 4.82 -10.55
N TYR A 28 -3.30 5.73 -10.25
CA TYR A 28 -2.11 5.50 -9.50
C TYR A 28 -2.35 5.29 -8.01
N ALA A 29 -2.37 4.03 -7.59
CA ALA A 29 -2.49 3.65 -6.20
C ALA A 29 -1.21 2.94 -5.72
N TYR A 30 -0.81 3.25 -4.49
CA TYR A 30 0.04 2.35 -3.72
C TYR A 30 -0.79 1.11 -3.36
N ILE A 31 -0.33 -0.06 -3.79
CA ILE A 31 -0.96 -1.33 -3.49
C ILE A 31 -0.05 -2.10 -2.51
N PRO A 32 -0.46 -2.26 -1.24
CA PRO A 32 0.24 -3.10 -0.30
C PRO A 32 0.12 -4.56 -0.75
N VAL A 33 1.21 -5.32 -0.64
CA VAL A 33 1.21 -6.77 -0.89
C VAL A 33 1.71 -7.49 0.34
N ASP A 34 1.25 -8.72 0.56
CA ASP A 34 1.83 -9.51 1.63
C ASP A 34 3.33 -9.73 1.37
N PRO A 35 4.18 -9.71 2.42
CA PRO A 35 5.63 -9.59 2.22
C PRO A 35 6.23 -10.69 1.36
N ILE A 36 6.70 -10.35 0.15
CA ILE A 36 7.37 -11.29 -0.76
C ILE A 36 8.89 -11.22 -0.50
N PRO A 37 9.61 -12.35 -0.44
CA PRO A 37 11.07 -12.33 -0.34
C PRO A 37 11.71 -11.49 -1.46
N ALA A 38 12.66 -10.63 -1.10
CA ALA A 38 13.50 -9.91 -2.05
C ALA A 38 14.97 -10.29 -1.81
N ASN A 39 15.71 -10.49 -2.89
CA ASN A 39 17.13 -10.84 -2.84
C ASN A 39 17.98 -9.59 -2.97
N GLU A 40 18.98 -9.47 -2.11
CA GLU A 40 19.97 -8.42 -2.20
C GLU A 40 21.05 -8.81 -3.23
N THR A 41 21.46 -7.88 -4.10
CA THR A 41 22.65 -8.10 -4.93
C THR A 41 23.88 -8.28 -4.06
N SER A 42 24.78 -9.17 -4.48
CA SER A 42 25.99 -9.52 -3.72
C SER A 42 27.08 -8.44 -3.73
N VAL A 43 26.82 -7.22 -4.24
CA VAL A 43 27.83 -6.16 -4.27
C VAL A 43 28.04 -5.68 -2.84
N PRO A 44 29.13 -6.07 -2.16
CA PRO A 44 29.30 -5.74 -0.76
C PRO A 44 29.67 -4.28 -0.69
N CYS A 45 28.75 -3.42 -0.23
CA CYS A 45 29.23 -2.23 0.43
C CYS A 45 30.07 -2.72 1.61
N ALA A 46 31.33 -2.31 1.72
CA ALA A 46 32.23 -2.63 2.82
C ALA A 46 31.75 -1.94 4.12
N ALA A 47 30.52 -2.23 4.55
CA ALA A 47 29.94 -1.73 5.76
C ALA A 47 30.42 -2.65 6.90
N PRO A 48 31.07 -2.11 7.95
CA PRO A 48 31.49 -2.91 9.10
C PRO A 48 30.30 -3.49 9.87
N ASN A 49 29.11 -2.89 9.73
CA ASN A 49 27.86 -3.39 10.30
C ASN A 49 26.82 -3.68 9.20
N ARG A 50 26.46 -4.96 9.03
CA ARG A 50 25.52 -5.42 8.00
C ARG A 50 24.11 -4.84 8.18
N LEU A 51 23.65 -4.67 9.43
CA LEU A 51 22.32 -4.16 9.77
C LEU A 51 22.19 -2.68 9.39
N LEU A 52 23.16 -1.86 9.82
CA LEU A 52 23.19 -0.43 9.52
C LEU A 52 23.22 -0.19 8.00
N GLY A 53 24.00 -1.00 7.27
CA GLY A 53 24.06 -0.91 5.81
C GLY A 53 22.75 -1.25 5.10
N VAL A 54 21.86 -2.07 5.68
CA VAL A 54 20.53 -2.33 5.10
C VAL A 54 19.65 -1.11 5.27
N ILE A 55 19.53 -0.58 6.49
CA ILE A 55 18.63 0.53 6.80
C ILE A 55 19.04 1.80 6.05
N GLU A 56 20.35 2.09 5.99
CA GLU A 56 20.92 3.20 5.19
C GLU A 56 20.60 3.07 3.69
N SER A 57 20.40 1.84 3.19
CA SER A 57 20.05 1.58 1.79
C SER A 57 18.54 1.68 1.49
N LEU A 58 17.72 1.98 2.50
CA LEU A 58 16.27 2.17 2.39
C LEU A 58 15.91 3.64 2.72
N PRO A 59 16.27 4.58 1.82
CA PRO A 59 16.24 6.02 2.11
C PRO A 59 14.82 6.57 2.27
N ASP A 60 13.82 5.94 1.65
CA ASP A 60 12.46 6.46 1.62
C ASP A 60 11.71 6.01 2.89
N SER A 61 11.64 6.91 3.88
CA SER A 61 10.79 6.74 5.06
C SER A 61 9.43 7.39 4.80
N ALA A 62 8.38 6.59 4.63
CA ALA A 62 7.04 7.07 4.31
C ALA A 62 5.94 6.38 5.12
N VAL A 63 4.82 7.09 5.27
CA VAL A 63 3.53 6.52 5.69
C VAL A 63 2.66 6.41 4.44
N ARG A 64 2.24 5.19 4.10
CA ARG A 64 1.39 4.94 2.93
C ARG A 64 0.06 4.38 3.37
N THR A 65 -1.03 4.90 2.81
CA THR A 65 -2.39 4.49 3.15
C THR A 65 -3.11 4.00 1.90
N LEU A 66 -3.79 2.87 2.03
CA LEU A 66 -4.78 2.41 1.06
C LEU A 66 -6.10 2.17 1.78
N VAL A 67 -7.19 2.76 1.27
CA VAL A 67 -8.55 2.38 1.64
C VAL A 67 -9.14 1.54 0.52
N GLN A 68 -9.65 0.38 0.90
CA GLN A 68 -10.45 -0.51 0.07
C GLN A 68 -11.86 -0.57 0.66
N GLN A 69 -12.87 -0.39 -0.19
CA GLN A 69 -14.27 -0.45 0.22
C GLN A 69 -15.02 -1.46 -0.64
N VAL A 70 -15.98 -2.15 -0.03
CA VAL A 70 -16.96 -3.00 -0.71
C VAL A 70 -18.33 -2.44 -0.42
N ASP A 71 -19.00 -1.97 -1.46
CA ASP A 71 -20.35 -1.42 -1.34
C ASP A 71 -21.41 -2.52 -1.10
N GLY A 72 -22.66 -2.13 -0.85
CA GLY A 72 -23.76 -3.09 -0.63
C GLY A 72 -24.09 -3.97 -1.85
N LYS A 73 -23.51 -3.66 -3.01
CA LYS A 73 -23.67 -4.42 -4.27
C LYS A 73 -22.47 -5.32 -4.56
N GLY A 74 -21.48 -5.35 -3.67
CA GLY A 74 -20.25 -6.13 -3.84
C GLY A 74 -19.22 -5.48 -4.77
N ASN A 75 -19.41 -4.21 -5.17
CA ASN A 75 -18.41 -3.51 -5.97
C ASN A 75 -17.25 -3.07 -5.08
N PHE A 76 -16.05 -3.31 -5.58
CA PHE A 76 -14.81 -2.89 -4.93
C PHE A 76 -14.40 -1.51 -5.43
N SER A 77 -13.95 -0.66 -4.53
CA SER A 77 -13.27 0.59 -4.88
C SER A 77 -12.00 0.76 -4.06
N PHE A 78 -11.01 1.38 -4.69
CA PHE A 78 -9.75 1.78 -4.07
C PHE A 78 -9.69 3.31 -4.03
N GLY A 79 -9.13 3.85 -2.97
CA GLY A 79 -8.82 5.27 -2.92
C GLY A 79 -8.59 5.78 -1.51
N ILE A 80 -8.71 7.09 -1.35
CA ILE A 80 -8.75 7.79 -0.08
C ILE A 80 -10.14 8.43 0.05
N GLY A 81 -10.79 8.24 1.20
CA GLY A 81 -11.99 9.00 1.53
C GLY A 81 -13.04 8.27 2.35
N GLU A 82 -14.20 8.92 2.39
CA GLU A 82 -15.39 8.54 3.14
C GLU A 82 -16.09 7.32 2.54
N VAL A 83 -16.66 6.50 3.42
CA VAL A 83 -17.64 5.48 3.04
C VAL A 83 -19.03 6.14 3.09
N LYS A 84 -19.68 6.25 1.94
CA LYS A 84 -20.97 6.96 1.84
C LYS A 84 -22.15 6.10 2.29
N GLU A 85 -22.03 4.78 2.18
CA GLU A 85 -23.12 3.85 2.42
C GLU A 85 -22.99 3.17 3.80
N LYS A 86 -24.13 3.01 4.47
CA LYS A 86 -24.25 2.23 5.70
C LYS A 86 -24.20 0.75 5.39
N GLY A 87 -23.49 -0.04 6.19
CA GLY A 87 -23.35 -1.48 6.03
C GLY A 87 -22.26 -1.91 5.05
N SER A 88 -21.52 -0.97 4.46
CA SER A 88 -20.40 -1.29 3.57
C SER A 88 -19.24 -1.88 4.36
N ALA A 89 -18.56 -2.86 3.78
CA ALA A 89 -17.33 -3.39 4.34
C ALA A 89 -16.14 -2.52 3.91
N PHE A 90 -15.14 -2.40 4.77
CA PHE A 90 -13.93 -1.66 4.46
C PHE A 90 -12.69 -2.39 4.97
N GLN A 91 -11.57 -2.08 4.32
CA GLN A 91 -10.23 -2.40 4.77
C GLN A 91 -9.36 -1.15 4.58
N VAL A 92 -8.71 -0.71 5.65
CA VAL A 92 -7.69 0.34 5.59
C VAL A 92 -6.35 -0.27 5.93
N THR A 93 -5.38 -0.11 5.05
CA THR A 93 -4.00 -0.53 5.27
C THR A 93 -3.13 0.70 5.39
N VAL A 94 -2.39 0.82 6.49
CA VAL A 94 -1.40 1.88 6.72
C VAL A 94 -0.03 1.27 6.95
N ASP A 95 0.91 1.66 6.13
CA ASP A 95 2.28 1.16 6.13
C ASP A 95 3.25 2.24 6.57
N PHE A 96 3.92 1.99 7.68
CA PHE A 96 5.04 2.78 8.19
C PHE A 96 6.32 2.09 7.74
N ILE A 97 6.86 2.50 6.59
CA ILE A 97 7.94 1.77 5.92
C ILE A 97 9.16 2.63 5.62
N ASN A 98 10.32 2.00 5.75
CA ASN A 98 11.57 2.41 5.13
C ASN A 98 11.76 1.55 3.88
N SER A 99 11.86 2.18 2.71
CA SER A 99 11.88 1.46 1.44
C SER A 99 12.88 2.05 0.45
N THR A 100 13.18 1.26 -0.57
CA THR A 100 13.72 1.69 -1.85
C THR A 100 12.78 1.24 -2.96
N THR A 101 12.91 1.85 -4.13
CA THR A 101 12.07 1.54 -5.29
C THR A 101 12.88 0.79 -6.33
N VAL A 102 12.40 -0.39 -6.72
CA VAL A 102 12.93 -1.18 -7.83
C VAL A 102 11.96 -1.06 -9.00
N LEU A 103 12.44 -0.58 -10.14
CA LEU A 103 11.63 -0.55 -11.36
C LEU A 103 11.58 -1.93 -11.97
N THR A 104 10.39 -2.54 -11.96
CA THR A 104 10.19 -3.89 -12.48
C THR A 104 9.34 -3.82 -13.75
N GLN A 105 9.79 -4.53 -14.78
CA GLN A 105 9.10 -4.60 -16.06
C GLN A 105 8.09 -5.73 -16.06
N PHE A 106 6.88 -5.44 -16.54
CA PHE A 106 5.79 -6.40 -16.69
C PHE A 106 5.26 -6.37 -18.11
N TYR A 107 5.00 -7.55 -18.67
CA TYR A 107 4.14 -7.73 -19.84
C TYR A 107 2.70 -7.81 -19.36
N ILE A 108 1.86 -6.88 -19.79
CA ILE A 108 0.45 -6.80 -19.40
C ILE A 108 -0.43 -6.82 -20.64
N LYS A 109 -1.38 -7.75 -20.68
CA LYS A 109 -2.43 -7.80 -21.68
C LYS A 109 -3.78 -7.73 -20.99
N LYS A 110 -4.63 -6.82 -21.45
CA LYS A 110 -6.01 -6.67 -20.99
C LYS A 110 -6.95 -7.17 -22.08
N THR A 111 -7.94 -7.97 -21.71
CA THR A 111 -9.04 -8.36 -22.59
C THR A 111 -10.38 -8.16 -21.90
N ALA A 112 -11.46 -7.91 -22.65
CA ALA A 112 -12.82 -7.90 -22.08
C ALA A 112 -13.84 -8.49 -23.06
N GLU A 113 -14.97 -8.94 -22.53
CA GLU A 113 -16.06 -9.51 -23.33
C GLU A 113 -16.89 -8.42 -24.01
N LEU A 114 -17.27 -8.67 -25.26
CA LEU A 114 -18.19 -7.80 -25.98
C LEU A 114 -19.61 -7.88 -25.39
N TYR A 115 -20.25 -6.72 -25.22
CA TYR A 115 -21.61 -6.60 -24.69
C TYR A 115 -22.60 -7.30 -25.62
N GLY A 116 -23.46 -8.14 -25.05
CA GLY A 116 -24.50 -8.87 -25.78
C GLY A 116 -23.97 -10.02 -26.65
N ASN A 117 -22.68 -10.32 -26.61
CA ASN A 117 -22.11 -11.44 -27.35
C ASN A 117 -22.34 -12.77 -26.61
N LYS A 118 -23.19 -13.63 -27.18
CA LYS A 118 -23.47 -14.97 -26.65
C LYS A 118 -22.28 -15.93 -26.71
N GLU A 119 -21.29 -15.65 -27.55
CA GLU A 119 -20.10 -16.48 -27.71
C GLU A 119 -19.01 -16.15 -26.68
N HIS A 120 -19.21 -15.13 -25.83
CA HIS A 120 -18.23 -14.67 -24.82
C HIS A 120 -16.83 -14.40 -25.42
N LYS A 121 -16.77 -13.95 -26.69
CA LYS A 121 -15.50 -13.58 -27.32
C LYS A 121 -14.90 -12.37 -26.59
N ARG A 122 -13.60 -12.46 -26.36
CA ARG A 122 -12.80 -11.45 -25.67
C ARG A 122 -11.88 -10.76 -26.66
N ASP A 123 -11.95 -9.43 -26.67
CA ASP A 123 -11.08 -8.62 -27.52
C ASP A 123 -9.95 -8.00 -26.68
N PRO A 124 -8.75 -7.83 -27.27
CA PRO A 124 -7.66 -7.12 -26.62
C PRO A 124 -8.01 -5.64 -26.47
N ILE A 125 -7.80 -5.11 -25.27
CA ILE A 125 -8.02 -3.71 -24.92
C ILE A 125 -6.70 -3.11 -24.48
N ASN A 126 -6.48 -1.84 -24.81
CA ASN A 126 -5.35 -1.09 -24.29
C ASN A 126 -5.47 -0.98 -22.75
N PRO A 127 -4.46 -1.40 -21.96
CA PRO A 127 -4.55 -1.48 -20.50
C PRO A 127 -4.70 -0.13 -19.79
N TRP A 128 -4.37 1.00 -20.45
CA TRP A 128 -4.62 2.34 -19.92
C TRP A 128 -6.05 2.82 -20.11
N ARG A 129 -6.86 2.11 -20.92
CA ARG A 129 -8.24 2.50 -21.18
C ARG A 129 -9.20 1.81 -20.21
N GLU A 130 -10.12 2.60 -19.69
CA GLU A 130 -11.31 2.11 -19.01
C GLU A 130 -12.16 1.28 -19.98
N THR A 131 -12.75 0.21 -19.48
CA THR A 131 -13.65 -0.65 -20.24
C THR A 131 -15.00 0.03 -20.34
N LYS A 132 -15.32 0.58 -21.52
CA LYS A 132 -16.56 1.32 -21.78
C LYS A 132 -17.09 1.02 -23.18
N GLY A 133 -18.36 1.34 -23.39
CA GLY A 133 -19.01 1.24 -24.70
C GLY A 133 -19.46 -0.18 -25.02
N ILE A 134 -18.82 -0.80 -26.01
CA ILE A 134 -19.24 -2.11 -26.55
C ILE A 134 -18.81 -3.31 -25.69
N TYR A 135 -18.26 -3.08 -24.50
CA TYR A 135 -17.75 -4.14 -23.62
C TYR A 135 -18.63 -4.30 -22.38
N THR A 136 -18.75 -5.54 -21.91
CA THR A 136 -19.40 -5.85 -20.63
C THR A 136 -18.52 -5.36 -19.49
N ILE A 137 -19.02 -4.40 -18.70
CA ILE A 137 -18.32 -3.86 -17.52
C ILE A 137 -18.09 -5.00 -16.51
N GLY A 138 -16.88 -5.12 -15.96
CA GLY A 138 -16.51 -6.17 -15.00
C GLY A 138 -16.06 -7.49 -15.65
N SER A 139 -16.06 -7.60 -16.97
CA SER A 139 -15.61 -8.79 -17.70
C SER A 139 -14.10 -8.81 -17.98
N GLU A 140 -13.34 -7.84 -17.46
CA GLU A 140 -11.92 -7.69 -17.70
C GLU A 140 -11.12 -8.90 -17.22
N LEU A 141 -10.19 -9.34 -18.06
CA LEU A 141 -9.18 -10.31 -17.71
C LEU A 141 -7.81 -9.73 -18.02
N TYR A 142 -6.91 -9.86 -17.06
CA TYR A 142 -5.52 -9.44 -17.18
C TYR A 142 -4.61 -10.66 -17.18
N GLU A 143 -3.79 -10.75 -18.23
CA GLU A 143 -2.65 -11.66 -18.27
C GLU A 143 -1.41 -10.81 -17.95
N VAL A 144 -0.67 -11.18 -16.90
CA VAL A 144 0.48 -10.41 -16.42
C VAL A 144 1.66 -11.35 -16.20
N TYR A 145 2.79 -11.00 -16.80
CA TYR A 145 4.06 -11.70 -16.62
C TYR A 145 5.15 -10.70 -16.26
N ARG A 146 6.08 -11.06 -15.39
CA ARG A 146 7.32 -10.28 -15.24
C ARG A 146 8.20 -10.45 -16.47
N ALA A 147 8.94 -9.41 -16.86
CA ALA A 147 9.78 -9.46 -18.05
C ALA A 147 10.96 -10.46 -17.93
N ASP A 148 11.34 -10.82 -16.71
CA ASP A 148 12.38 -11.81 -16.40
C ASP A 148 11.83 -13.23 -16.18
N SER A 149 10.53 -13.44 -16.38
CA SER A 149 9.92 -14.77 -16.37
C SER A 149 10.26 -15.55 -17.64
N LYS A 150 10.20 -16.89 -17.57
CA LYS A 150 10.50 -17.79 -18.70
C LYS A 150 9.34 -17.90 -19.69
N VAL A 151 8.81 -16.77 -20.15
CA VAL A 151 7.74 -16.73 -21.16
C VAL A 151 8.35 -16.61 -22.55
N ARG A 152 7.84 -17.40 -23.51
CA ARG A 152 8.36 -17.36 -24.88
C ARG A 152 7.91 -16.06 -25.58
N PRO A 153 8.77 -15.41 -26.38
CA PRO A 153 8.39 -14.18 -27.09
C PRO A 153 7.16 -14.32 -28.00
N SER A 154 6.92 -15.51 -28.59
CA SER A 154 5.73 -15.80 -29.40
C SER A 154 4.42 -15.65 -28.64
N ASP A 155 4.46 -15.89 -27.33
CA ASP A 155 3.30 -15.90 -26.44
C ASP A 155 2.97 -14.47 -25.94
N LEU A 156 3.83 -13.48 -26.25
CA LEU A 156 3.68 -12.08 -25.85
C LEU A 156 2.97 -11.20 -26.89
N SER A 157 2.34 -11.79 -27.91
CA SER A 157 1.54 -11.04 -28.88
C SER A 157 0.36 -10.34 -28.19
N GLY A 158 0.24 -9.02 -28.40
CA GLY A 158 -0.80 -8.19 -27.79
C GLY A 158 -0.53 -7.76 -26.34
N PHE A 159 0.65 -8.05 -25.79
CA PHE A 159 1.09 -7.54 -24.49
C PHE A 159 1.75 -6.16 -24.61
N TYR A 160 1.62 -5.37 -23.55
CA TYR A 160 2.31 -4.10 -23.37
C TYR A 160 3.40 -4.26 -22.33
N LEU A 161 4.60 -3.75 -22.61
CA LEU A 161 5.69 -3.67 -21.64
C LEU A 161 5.50 -2.42 -20.77
N ILE A 162 5.35 -2.61 -19.46
CA ILE A 162 5.03 -1.55 -18.50
C ILE A 162 6.00 -1.62 -17.33
N ASN A 163 6.57 -0.47 -16.95
CA ASN A 163 7.40 -0.34 -15.76
C ASN A 163 6.49 -0.08 -14.55
N ILE A 164 6.50 -0.99 -13.58
CA ILE A 164 5.79 -0.84 -12.31
C ILE A 164 6.86 -0.63 -11.21
N PRO A 165 6.84 0.51 -10.50
CA PRO A 165 7.67 0.71 -9.32
C PRO A 165 7.26 -0.26 -8.21
N VAL A 166 8.19 -1.12 -7.80
CA VAL A 166 8.01 -2.10 -6.71
C VAL A 166 8.81 -1.64 -5.49
N TYR A 167 8.13 -1.53 -4.35
CA TYR A 167 8.74 -1.10 -3.10
C TYR A 167 9.34 -2.29 -2.37
N VAL A 168 10.65 -2.22 -2.12
CA VAL A 168 11.38 -3.18 -1.29
C VAL A 168 11.79 -2.49 -0.01
N GLY A 169 11.46 -3.05 1.14
CA GLY A 169 11.68 -2.36 2.40
C GLY A 169 11.38 -3.17 3.64
N LEU A 170 11.36 -2.42 4.74
CA LEU A 170 11.14 -2.87 6.11
C LEU A 170 10.12 -1.95 6.77
N GLY A 171 9.37 -2.44 7.75
CA GLY A 171 8.47 -1.58 8.52
C GLY A 171 7.38 -2.32 9.25
N ILE A 172 6.27 -1.63 9.48
CA ILE A 172 5.05 -2.18 10.08
C ILE A 172 3.86 -1.82 9.21
N ARG A 173 2.99 -2.80 9.06
CA ARG A 173 1.69 -2.65 8.44
C ARG A 173 0.62 -2.72 9.51
N VAL A 174 -0.30 -1.77 9.48
CA VAL A 174 -1.53 -1.79 10.27
C VAL A 174 -2.70 -1.98 9.30
N LYS A 175 -3.43 -3.09 9.44
CA LYS A 175 -4.66 -3.38 8.69
C LYS A 175 -5.85 -3.24 9.64
N SER A 176 -6.77 -2.33 9.33
CA SER A 176 -8.07 -2.23 9.98
C SER A 176 -9.14 -2.75 9.03
N THR A 177 -9.97 -3.69 9.49
CA THR A 177 -11.07 -4.27 8.71
C THR A 177 -12.36 -4.12 9.48
N GLY A 178 -13.47 -3.89 8.79
CA GLY A 178 -14.74 -3.69 9.48
C GLY A 178 -15.90 -3.38 8.54
N SER A 179 -16.99 -2.93 9.16
CA SER A 179 -18.19 -2.46 8.47
C SER A 179 -18.65 -1.11 9.01
N THR A 180 -19.30 -0.32 8.16
CA THR A 180 -19.94 0.92 8.57
C THR A 180 -21.29 0.67 9.22
N LEU A 181 -21.52 1.32 10.34
CA LEU A 181 -22.80 1.31 11.06
C LEU A 181 -23.64 2.54 10.71
N ASP A 182 -23.00 3.61 10.21
CA ASP A 182 -23.62 4.83 9.72
C ASP A 182 -23.18 5.17 8.29
N SER A 183 -23.80 6.19 7.69
CA SER A 183 -23.44 6.74 6.37
C SER A 183 -22.46 7.91 6.50
N ASN A 184 -21.73 8.20 5.41
CA ASN A 184 -20.76 9.30 5.32
C ASN A 184 -19.66 9.23 6.40
N VAL A 185 -19.14 8.03 6.62
CA VAL A 185 -18.09 7.78 7.61
C VAL A 185 -16.72 8.10 7.00
N ASP A 186 -15.97 9.00 7.64
CA ASP A 186 -14.60 9.31 7.25
C ASP A 186 -13.61 8.24 7.76
N ILE A 187 -13.07 7.44 6.84
CA ILE A 187 -12.04 6.41 7.12
C ILE A 187 -10.70 6.71 6.44
N SER A 188 -10.44 7.99 6.12
CA SER A 188 -9.25 8.42 5.38
C SER A 188 -7.90 8.17 6.08
N GLY A 189 -7.89 7.72 7.34
CA GLY A 189 -6.70 7.31 8.06
C GLY A 189 -6.97 6.78 9.47
N LEU A 190 -5.96 6.20 10.12
CA LEU A 190 -6.10 5.52 11.42
C LEU A 190 -6.73 6.40 12.51
N ALA A 191 -6.33 7.67 12.62
CA ALA A 191 -6.89 8.57 13.62
C ALA A 191 -8.40 8.81 13.41
N LYS A 192 -8.83 8.98 12.16
CA LYS A 192 -10.24 9.15 11.81
C LYS A 192 -11.03 7.87 12.10
N ILE A 193 -10.48 6.73 11.72
CA ILE A 193 -11.06 5.41 12.01
C ILE A 193 -11.28 5.22 13.52
N GLY A 194 -10.27 5.57 14.34
CA GLY A 194 -10.40 5.49 15.81
C GLY A 194 -11.54 6.35 16.35
N LEU A 195 -11.67 7.59 15.86
CA LEU A 195 -12.76 8.49 16.23
C LEU A 195 -14.14 7.97 15.78
N GLN A 196 -14.23 7.42 14.56
CA GLN A 196 -15.48 6.85 14.05
C GLN A 196 -15.90 5.59 14.82
N ALA A 197 -14.94 4.79 15.25
CA ALA A 197 -15.19 3.61 16.09
C ALA A 197 -15.69 4.02 17.47
N GLU A 198 -15.08 5.03 18.09
CA GLU A 198 -15.53 5.60 19.38
C GLU A 198 -16.95 6.17 19.28
N ALA A 199 -17.26 6.82 18.17
CA ALA A 199 -18.61 7.33 17.86
C ALA A 199 -19.63 6.22 17.52
N LYS A 200 -19.22 4.94 17.50
CA LYS A 200 -20.03 3.78 17.08
C LYS A 200 -20.56 3.88 15.65
N ALA A 201 -19.90 4.68 14.80
CA ALA A 201 -20.21 4.82 13.38
C ALA A 201 -19.62 3.67 12.54
N ILE A 202 -18.64 2.94 13.08
CA ILE A 202 -18.04 1.73 12.49
C ILE A 202 -17.82 0.66 13.56
N SER A 203 -17.69 -0.59 13.12
CA SER A 203 -17.23 -1.71 13.94
C SER A 203 -16.24 -2.54 13.15
N GLY A 204 -15.28 -3.17 13.84
CA GLY A 204 -14.23 -3.92 13.17
C GLY A 204 -13.10 -4.34 14.09
N SER A 205 -11.99 -4.72 13.48
CA SER A 205 -10.77 -5.12 14.15
C SER A 205 -9.55 -4.45 13.54
N LEU A 206 -8.47 -4.42 14.29
CA LEU A 206 -7.17 -3.92 13.87
C LEU A 206 -6.10 -5.01 14.08
N VAL A 207 -5.23 -5.14 13.10
CA VAL A 207 -4.09 -6.06 13.11
C VAL A 207 -2.83 -5.30 12.71
N ALA A 208 -1.75 -5.45 13.48
CA ALA A 208 -0.43 -4.99 13.07
C ALA A 208 0.46 -6.18 12.70
N GLN A 209 1.31 -5.99 11.70
CA GLN A 209 2.25 -6.99 11.20
C GLN A 209 3.60 -6.32 10.89
N THR A 210 4.70 -6.95 11.30
CA THR A 210 6.02 -6.53 10.84
C THR A 210 6.26 -6.92 9.39
N LEU A 211 6.97 -6.04 8.66
CA LEU A 211 7.40 -6.24 7.29
C LEU A 211 8.91 -6.40 7.30
N GLY A 212 9.41 -7.63 7.21
CA GLY A 212 10.84 -7.92 7.11
C GLY A 212 11.67 -7.63 8.37
N ILE A 213 11.03 -7.35 9.51
CA ILE A 213 11.70 -7.11 10.79
C ILE A 213 11.27 -8.19 11.79
N SER A 214 12.23 -8.75 12.52
CA SER A 214 12.00 -9.58 13.70
C SER A 214 13.03 -9.27 14.78
N GLY A 215 12.73 -9.67 16.02
CA GLY A 215 13.57 -9.39 17.18
C GLY A 215 12.74 -9.46 18.44
N LYS A 216 13.37 -9.68 19.60
CA LYS A 216 12.62 -9.85 20.85
C LYS A 216 11.86 -8.57 21.19
N ALA A 217 12.56 -7.43 21.13
CA ALA A 217 11.97 -6.12 21.41
C ALA A 217 10.82 -5.78 20.43
N VAL A 218 11.00 -6.12 19.15
CA VAL A 218 10.01 -5.89 18.08
C VAL A 218 8.74 -6.69 18.33
N THR A 219 8.86 -7.99 18.64
CA THR A 219 7.70 -8.85 18.91
C THR A 219 6.93 -8.39 20.13
N SER A 220 7.60 -7.94 21.20
CA SER A 220 6.93 -7.41 22.39
C SER A 220 6.24 -6.04 22.17
N ALA A 221 6.62 -5.31 21.13
CA ALA A 221 6.01 -4.01 20.80
C ALA A 221 4.82 -4.12 19.83
N LEU A 222 4.58 -5.30 19.24
CA LEU A 222 3.46 -5.50 18.33
C LEU A 222 2.12 -5.51 19.11
N PRO A 223 1.14 -4.69 18.71
CA PRO A 223 -0.18 -4.73 19.30
C PRO A 223 -0.85 -6.05 18.92
N LEU A 224 -1.51 -6.67 19.91
CA LEU A 224 -2.31 -7.86 19.67
C LEU A 224 -3.54 -7.51 18.84
N HIS A 225 -4.08 -8.52 18.14
CA HIS A 225 -5.38 -8.41 17.46
C HIS A 225 -6.42 -7.85 18.42
N SER A 226 -6.96 -6.69 18.08
CA SER A 226 -7.84 -5.95 18.99
C SER A 226 -9.03 -5.36 18.25
N ASP A 227 -10.13 -5.19 18.98
CA ASP A 227 -11.31 -4.49 18.48
C ASP A 227 -10.93 -3.07 18.06
N LEU A 228 -11.59 -2.58 17.02
CA LEU A 228 -11.35 -1.24 16.51
C LEU A 228 -11.94 -0.19 17.47
N ASN A 229 -11.10 0.67 18.02
CA ASN A 229 -11.47 1.81 18.84
C ASN A 229 -10.35 2.87 18.82
N LEU A 230 -10.56 4.01 19.49
CA LEU A 230 -9.56 5.08 19.52
C LEU A 230 -8.24 4.59 20.13
N THR A 231 -8.28 3.90 21.27
CA THR A 231 -7.10 3.38 21.96
C THR A 231 -6.27 2.45 21.06
N THR A 232 -6.90 1.49 20.39
CA THR A 232 -6.19 0.51 19.55
C THR A 232 -5.56 1.16 18.32
N THR A 233 -6.17 2.20 17.76
CA THR A 233 -5.54 3.00 16.70
C THR A 233 -4.35 3.82 17.20
N THR A 234 -4.43 4.40 18.41
CA THR A 234 -3.32 5.14 19.03
C THR A 234 -2.16 4.21 19.37
N ASP A 235 -2.45 3.04 19.95
CA ASP A 235 -1.45 2.03 20.30
C ASP A 235 -0.73 1.50 19.05
N ALA A 236 -1.45 1.33 17.93
CA ALA A 236 -0.84 0.91 16.67
C ALA A 236 0.16 1.94 16.12
N VAL A 237 -0.14 3.25 16.25
CA VAL A 237 0.79 4.32 15.86
C VAL A 237 1.99 4.37 16.81
N GLY A 238 1.77 4.21 18.12
CA GLY A 238 2.84 4.13 19.12
C GLY A 238 3.78 2.95 18.87
N ALA A 239 3.21 1.77 18.58
CA ALA A 239 3.95 0.57 18.20
C ALA A 239 4.77 0.79 16.92
N ALA A 240 4.21 1.48 15.93
CA ALA A 240 4.92 1.85 14.70
C ALA A 240 6.19 2.67 15.01
N GLY A 241 6.07 3.68 15.88
CA GLY A 241 7.21 4.47 16.34
C GLY A 241 8.23 3.67 17.15
N SER A 242 7.76 2.84 18.07
CA SER A 242 8.61 2.01 18.94
C SER A 242 9.45 1.01 18.12
N ILE A 243 8.82 0.23 17.24
CA ILE A 243 9.53 -0.75 16.40
C ILE A 243 10.49 -0.05 15.43
N LYS A 244 10.15 1.14 14.92
CA LYS A 244 11.08 1.92 14.10
C LYS A 244 12.34 2.29 14.87
N ALA A 245 12.23 2.62 16.16
CA ALA A 245 13.41 2.85 17.00
C ALA A 245 14.20 1.55 17.23
N GLN A 246 13.51 0.41 17.35
CA GLN A 246 14.15 -0.92 17.50
C GLN A 246 14.86 -1.41 16.24
N LEU A 247 14.65 -0.81 15.05
CA LEU A 247 15.39 -1.17 13.84
C LEU A 247 16.92 -1.11 14.02
N PHE A 248 17.39 -0.26 14.94
CA PHE A 248 18.80 -0.03 15.21
C PHE A 248 19.33 -0.84 16.40
N SER A 249 18.52 -1.68 17.04
CA SER A 249 18.96 -2.50 18.17
C SER A 249 19.85 -3.67 17.71
N GLU A 250 20.72 -4.15 18.60
CA GLU A 250 21.61 -5.28 18.29
C GLU A 250 20.86 -6.61 18.12
N ASP A 251 19.66 -6.75 18.70
CA ASP A 251 18.82 -7.94 18.57
C ASP A 251 17.88 -7.92 17.35
N ALA A 252 17.87 -6.82 16.59
CA ALA A 252 17.03 -6.70 15.40
C ALA A 252 17.58 -7.52 14.23
N VAL A 253 16.74 -8.40 13.70
CA VAL A 253 16.97 -9.13 12.46
C VAL A 253 16.15 -8.47 11.36
N VAL A 254 16.85 -7.96 10.34
CA VAL A 254 16.22 -7.33 9.18
C VAL A 254 16.42 -8.14 7.91
N SER A 255 15.36 -8.27 7.14
CA SER A 255 15.31 -8.97 5.87
C SER A 255 14.31 -8.25 4.96
N PRO A 256 14.77 -7.28 4.15
CA PRO A 256 13.89 -6.50 3.28
C PRO A 256 13.01 -7.38 2.41
N ARG A 257 11.75 -6.96 2.26
CA ARG A 257 10.72 -7.67 1.50
C ARG A 257 10.11 -6.74 0.47
N VAL A 258 9.50 -7.30 -0.57
CA VAL A 258 8.55 -6.54 -1.36
C VAL A 258 7.36 -6.23 -0.46
N VAL A 259 7.10 -4.94 -0.23
CA VAL A 259 6.03 -4.48 0.67
C VAL A 259 4.84 -3.93 -0.10
N GLY A 260 5.03 -3.51 -1.34
CA GLY A 260 3.96 -3.04 -2.20
C GLY A 260 4.47 -2.62 -3.56
N PHE A 261 3.58 -2.09 -4.39
CA PHE A 261 3.94 -1.50 -5.67
C PHE A 261 3.07 -0.28 -5.97
N TYR A 262 3.49 0.53 -6.92
CA TYR A 262 2.74 1.66 -7.44
C TYR A 262 2.19 1.30 -8.81
N LEU A 263 0.87 1.20 -8.97
CA LEU A 263 0.28 0.76 -10.22
C LEU A 263 0.07 1.95 -11.18
N PRO A 264 0.76 2.04 -12.33
CA PRO A 264 0.61 3.15 -13.26
C PRO A 264 -0.60 3.04 -14.20
N LEU A 265 -1.59 2.25 -13.81
CA LEU A 265 -2.78 1.90 -14.58
C LEU A 265 -4.00 2.07 -13.68
N PRO A 266 -5.19 2.35 -14.25
CA PRO A 266 -6.44 2.31 -13.48
C PRO A 266 -6.53 1.02 -12.66
N ALA A 267 -6.49 1.16 -11.34
CA ALA A 267 -6.46 0.03 -10.43
C ALA A 267 -7.86 -0.62 -10.35
N ASP A 268 -7.96 -1.85 -10.84
CA ASP A 268 -9.07 -2.75 -10.53
C ASP A 268 -8.55 -4.01 -9.83
N VAL A 269 -9.45 -4.74 -9.17
CA VAL A 269 -9.10 -5.93 -8.38
C VAL A 269 -8.45 -7.01 -9.26
N ALA A 270 -8.88 -7.17 -10.51
CA ALA A 270 -8.37 -8.19 -11.40
C ALA A 270 -6.91 -7.90 -11.80
N LEU A 271 -6.60 -6.66 -12.17
CA LEU A 271 -5.23 -6.23 -12.48
C LEU A 271 -4.33 -6.30 -11.25
N VAL A 272 -4.79 -5.84 -10.09
CA VAL A 272 -4.03 -5.93 -8.84
C VAL A 272 -3.67 -7.38 -8.54
N ASN A 273 -4.63 -8.29 -8.57
CA ASN A 273 -4.41 -9.70 -8.31
C ASN A 273 -3.45 -10.33 -9.32
N ALA A 274 -3.55 -9.97 -10.60
CA ALA A 274 -2.66 -10.46 -11.64
C ALA A 274 -1.21 -9.97 -11.43
N VAL A 275 -1.00 -8.71 -11.05
CA VAL A 275 0.34 -8.18 -10.72
C VAL A 275 0.90 -8.83 -9.46
N VAL A 276 0.10 -9.02 -8.40
CA VAL A 276 0.53 -9.73 -7.18
C VAL A 276 0.92 -11.17 -7.50
N SER A 277 0.16 -11.84 -8.34
CA SER A 277 0.45 -13.21 -8.80
C SER A 277 1.76 -13.26 -9.56
N ALA A 278 1.99 -12.33 -10.50
CA ALA A 278 3.23 -12.25 -11.26
C ALA A 278 4.45 -11.91 -10.38
N LEU A 279 4.28 -11.09 -9.33
CA LEU A 279 5.34 -10.82 -8.35
C LEU A 279 5.69 -12.04 -7.50
N SER A 280 4.69 -12.87 -7.19
CA SER A 280 4.81 -14.06 -6.34
C SER A 280 5.11 -15.34 -7.13
N ASP A 281 5.18 -15.26 -8.46
CA ASP A 281 5.40 -16.41 -9.32
C ASP A 281 6.81 -17.00 -9.10
N GLY A 282 6.85 -18.24 -8.59
CA GLY A 282 8.09 -18.99 -8.37
C GLY A 282 8.82 -19.40 -9.65
N SER A 283 8.21 -19.22 -10.83
CA SER A 283 8.89 -19.42 -12.11
C SER A 283 9.89 -18.30 -12.45
N ALA A 284 9.67 -17.10 -11.90
CA ALA A 284 10.56 -15.95 -12.01
C ALA A 284 11.62 -15.95 -10.91
N ALA A 285 12.77 -15.31 -11.16
CA ALA A 285 13.75 -15.09 -10.11
C ALA A 285 13.15 -14.17 -9.02
N PRO A 286 13.51 -14.36 -7.73
CA PRO A 286 13.13 -13.41 -6.69
C PRO A 286 13.52 -11.99 -7.08
N LEU A 287 12.70 -11.00 -6.72
CA LEU A 287 13.00 -9.61 -7.03
C LEU A 287 14.35 -9.23 -6.43
N VAL A 288 15.24 -8.72 -7.25
CA VAL A 288 16.58 -8.31 -6.85
C VAL A 288 16.60 -6.82 -6.55
N TRP A 289 17.13 -6.43 -5.40
CA TRP A 289 17.36 -5.05 -5.02
C TRP A 289 18.84 -4.85 -4.67
N SER A 290 19.33 -3.62 -4.81
CA SER A 290 20.73 -3.28 -4.53
C SER A 290 20.83 -2.34 -3.35
N ARG A 291 21.85 -2.52 -2.52
CA ARG A 291 22.26 -1.50 -1.56
C ARG A 291 22.82 -0.29 -2.29
N SER A 292 22.39 0.89 -1.89
CA SER A 292 23.02 2.14 -2.32
C SER A 292 24.27 2.34 -1.47
N CYS A 293 25.45 2.08 -2.02
CA CYS A 293 26.68 2.33 -1.28
C CYS A 293 26.91 3.84 -1.17
N VAL A 294 26.63 4.42 0.00
CA VAL A 294 27.09 5.78 0.31
C VAL A 294 28.56 5.70 0.72
N PRO A 295 29.51 6.33 -0.01
CA PRO A 295 30.92 6.32 0.35
C PRO A 295 31.12 6.85 1.78
N GLN A 296 31.94 6.17 2.60
CA GLN A 296 32.22 6.58 3.99
C GLN A 296 32.66 8.05 4.11
N ALA A 297 33.30 8.62 3.08
CA ALA A 297 33.75 10.00 3.04
C ALA A 297 32.64 11.07 3.12
N GLN A 298 31.37 10.70 2.92
CA GLN A 298 30.21 11.60 3.05
C GLN A 298 29.44 11.42 4.36
N ARG A 299 29.89 10.53 5.26
CA ARG A 299 29.29 10.37 6.58
C ARG A 299 29.78 11.51 7.48
N GLY A 300 28.95 12.53 7.66
CA GLY A 300 29.11 13.46 8.79
C GLY A 300 29.11 12.67 10.12
N PRO A 301 29.64 13.25 11.21
CA PRO A 301 29.67 12.57 12.50
C PRO A 301 28.26 12.15 12.89
N VAL A 302 28.07 10.84 13.08
CA VAL A 302 26.84 10.28 13.66
C VAL A 302 26.83 10.72 15.12
N LEU A 303 26.07 11.77 15.41
CA LEU A 303 25.80 12.18 16.79
C LEU A 303 24.88 11.14 17.41
N LEU A 304 25.48 10.18 18.10
CA LEU A 304 24.77 9.33 19.06
C LEU A 304 24.40 10.24 20.24
N ASN A 305 23.12 10.64 20.29
CA ASN A 305 22.50 11.23 21.48
C ASN A 305 21.54 10.21 22.08
#